data_AF-A0A960UBW6-F1
#
_entry.id   AF-A0A960UBW6-F1
#
_cell.length_a   1.000
_cell.length_b   1.000
_cell.length_c   1.000
_cell.angle_alpha   90.00
_cell.angle_beta   90.00
_cell.angle_gamma   90.00
#
_symmetry.space_group_name_H-M   'P 1'
#
loop_
_entity.id
_entity.type
_entity.pdbx_description
1 polymer ?
#
loop_
_entity_poly.entity_id
_entity_poly.type
_entity_poly.pdbx_seq_one_letter_code
_entity_poly.pdbx_strand_id
1 'polypeptide(L)'
;MSEHATVQGEKIQSPIEKLTALFNEEIYLRQDPGSIPVTKFKILDDLIESYQGNGHVDEAKEKIQEHLKDYPDSIFARYLHGIVSLVEEKVEDMSVLRSLLEVFKNYSKWTVVEHIADKILKFGDQRLALKYKAEALEKLNKNKELKPVLEKLARQDRKNPEVAKKYALSILHEDENKAMVYLKQAAEYFVRAKDYSQLD
;
A
#
# COMPACT_ATOMS: atom_id res chain seq x y z
N MET A 1 -2.09 17.68 55.02
CA MET A 1 -1.84 16.27 54.61
C MET A 1 -3.18 15.57 54.63
N SER A 2 -3.82 15.17 53.54
CA SER A 2 -3.38 15.01 52.16
C SER A 2 -4.57 15.20 51.22
N GLU A 3 -4.30 15.71 50.03
CA GLU A 3 -5.24 15.87 48.91
C GLU A 3 -5.73 14.51 48.42
N HIS A 4 -7.05 14.35 48.30
CA HIS A 4 -7.64 13.33 47.43
C HIS A 4 -7.71 13.90 46.01
N ALA A 5 -6.65 13.69 45.23
CA ALA A 5 -6.71 13.85 43.79
C ALA A 5 -7.39 12.62 43.18
N THR A 6 -8.62 12.80 42.73
CA THR A 6 -9.34 11.86 41.88
C THR A 6 -8.61 11.74 40.55
N VAL A 7 -7.91 10.61 40.35
CA VAL A 7 -7.39 10.23 39.03
C VAL A 7 -8.60 9.93 38.16
N GLN A 8 -8.92 10.85 37.24
CA GLN A 8 -9.86 10.60 36.16
C GLN A 8 -9.30 9.45 35.33
N GLY A 9 -9.93 8.27 35.43
CA GLY A 9 -9.67 7.19 34.50
C GLY A 9 -10.03 7.64 33.09
N GLU A 10 -9.04 7.71 32.21
CA GLU A 10 -9.29 7.75 30.77
C GLU A 10 -10.21 6.59 30.44
N LYS A 11 -11.46 6.88 30.04
CA LYS A 11 -12.33 5.86 29.47
C LYS A 11 -11.57 5.23 28.31
N ILE A 12 -11.21 3.96 28.44
CA ILE A 12 -10.75 3.16 27.31
C ILE A 12 -11.93 3.15 26.35
N GLN A 13 -11.92 4.07 25.37
CA GLN A 13 -12.91 4.06 24.29
C GLN A 13 -12.83 2.69 23.63
N SER A 14 -13.99 2.06 23.47
CA SER A 14 -14.07 0.79 22.76
C SER A 14 -13.42 0.97 21.39
N PRO A 15 -12.60 0.01 20.92
CA PRO A 15 -12.06 0.05 19.56
C PRO A 15 -13.11 0.40 18.49
N ILE A 16 -14.37 -0.01 18.65
CA ILE A 16 -15.48 0.34 17.74
C ILE A 16 -15.91 1.81 17.81
N GLU A 17 -15.84 2.44 18.98
CA GLU A 17 -16.10 3.88 19.12
C GLU A 17 -15.05 4.69 18.35
N LYS A 18 -13.79 4.24 18.36
CA LYS A 18 -12.71 4.87 17.59
C LYS A 18 -12.94 4.77 16.08
N LEU A 19 -13.37 3.60 15.60
CA LEU A 19 -13.73 3.41 14.19
C LEU A 19 -14.88 4.32 13.75
N THR A 20 -15.92 4.41 14.59
CA THR A 20 -17.07 5.27 14.33
C THR A 20 -16.65 6.75 14.28
N ALA A 21 -15.76 7.17 15.19
CA ALA A 21 -15.23 8.54 15.18
C ALA A 21 -14.42 8.86 13.91
N LEU A 22 -13.59 7.93 13.43
CA LEU A 22 -12.80 8.11 12.21
C LEU A 22 -13.68 8.23 10.96
N PHE A 23 -14.71 7.40 10.86
CA PHE A 23 -15.69 7.49 9.76
C PHE A 23 -16.45 8.81 9.79
N ASN A 24 -16.93 9.24 10.97
CA ASN A 24 -17.60 10.53 11.10
C ASN A 24 -16.68 11.69 10.74
N GLU A 25 -15.40 11.63 11.11
CA GLU A 25 -14.40 12.62 10.74
C GLU A 25 -14.23 12.71 9.21
N GLU A 26 -14.08 11.57 8.52
CA GLU A 26 -13.94 11.52 7.07
C GLU A 26 -15.12 12.19 6.35
N ILE A 27 -16.35 11.82 6.76
CA ILE A 27 -17.58 12.35 6.16
C ILE A 27 -17.74 13.85 6.46
N TYR A 28 -17.52 14.26 7.71
CA TYR A 28 -17.68 15.66 8.11
C TYR A 28 -16.68 16.58 7.39
N LEU A 29 -15.43 16.13 7.27
CA LEU A 29 -14.38 16.90 6.60
C LEU A 29 -14.46 16.84 5.06
N ARG A 30 -15.28 15.94 4.49
CA ARG A 30 -15.37 15.68 3.04
C ARG A 30 -14.00 15.59 2.40
N GLN A 31 -13.13 14.77 2.99
CA GLN A 31 -11.72 14.79 2.66
C GLN A 31 -11.50 14.42 1.18
N ASP A 32 -10.98 15.38 0.41
CA ASP A 32 -10.46 15.09 -0.93
C ASP A 32 -9.23 14.17 -0.80
N PRO A 33 -9.05 13.16 -1.66
CA PRO A 33 -7.90 12.24 -1.59
C PRO A 33 -6.54 12.94 -1.53
N GLY A 34 -6.38 14.07 -2.23
CA GLY A 34 -5.17 14.88 -2.22
C GLY A 34 -4.85 15.49 -0.85
N SER A 35 -5.85 15.66 0.01
CA SER A 35 -5.67 16.24 1.36
C SER A 35 -5.31 15.21 2.43
N ILE A 36 -5.62 13.92 2.21
CA ILE A 36 -5.44 12.87 3.23
C ILE A 36 -3.95 12.56 3.45
N PRO A 37 -3.40 12.72 4.66
CA PRO A 37 -2.01 12.40 4.93
C PRO A 37 -1.82 10.89 5.20
N VAL A 38 -0.60 10.38 4.94
CA VAL A 38 -0.24 8.97 5.21
C VAL A 38 -0.42 8.58 6.69
N THR A 39 -0.38 9.54 7.61
CA THR A 39 -0.62 9.31 9.04
C THR A 39 -2.02 8.79 9.33
N LYS A 40 -3.03 9.13 8.53
CA LYS A 40 -4.38 8.54 8.67
C LYS A 40 -4.37 7.03 8.40
N PHE A 41 -3.63 6.57 7.39
CA PHE A 41 -3.49 5.13 7.10
C PHE A 41 -2.75 4.38 8.20
N LYS A 42 -1.76 5.00 8.84
CA LYS A 42 -1.08 4.42 10.01
C LYS A 42 -2.04 4.22 11.19
N ILE A 43 -2.90 5.21 11.46
CA ILE A 43 -3.94 5.09 12.50
C ILE A 43 -4.91 3.95 12.17
N LEU A 44 -5.33 3.82 10.91
CA LEU A 44 -6.20 2.72 10.45
C LEU A 44 -5.51 1.35 10.61
N ASP A 45 -4.21 1.28 10.32
CA ASP A 45 -3.42 0.07 10.53
C ASP A 45 -3.35 -0.34 12.00
N ASP A 46 -3.05 0.60 12.90
CA ASP A 46 -2.99 0.36 14.34
C ASP A 46 -4.34 -0.14 14.87
N LEU A 47 -5.44 0.36 14.31
CA LEU A 47 -6.79 -0.03 14.66
C LEU A 47 -7.09 -1.49 14.25
N ILE A 48 -6.71 -1.90 13.03
CA ILE A 48 -6.83 -3.29 12.58
C ILE A 48 -6.00 -4.22 13.46
N GLU A 49 -4.74 -3.86 13.73
CA GLU A 49 -3.86 -4.66 14.57
C GLU A 49 -4.42 -4.81 16.00
N SER A 50 -5.06 -3.75 16.53
CA SER A 50 -5.80 -3.81 17.79
C SER A 50 -7.00 -4.76 17.74
N TYR A 51 -7.80 -4.74 16.68
CA TYR A 51 -8.94 -5.68 16.54
C TYR A 51 -8.48 -7.13 16.44
N GLN A 52 -7.39 -7.39 15.70
CA GLN A 52 -6.80 -8.73 15.60
C GLN A 52 -6.32 -9.23 16.95
N GLY A 53 -5.58 -8.41 17.69
CA GLY A 53 -5.03 -8.78 19.00
C GLY A 53 -6.09 -9.04 20.07
N ASN A 54 -7.28 -8.44 19.93
CA ASN A 54 -8.37 -8.56 20.90
C ASN A 54 -9.53 -9.44 20.43
N GLY A 55 -9.45 -10.08 19.25
CA GLY A 55 -10.51 -10.97 18.74
C GLY A 55 -11.78 -10.24 18.26
N HIS A 56 -11.70 -8.96 17.91
CA HIS A 56 -12.83 -8.12 17.48
C HIS A 56 -12.90 -7.92 15.95
N VAL A 57 -12.24 -8.78 15.17
CA VAL A 57 -12.16 -8.62 13.70
C VAL A 57 -13.54 -8.70 13.05
N ASP A 58 -14.40 -9.64 13.49
CA ASP A 58 -15.76 -9.81 12.95
C ASP A 58 -16.64 -8.57 13.21
N GLU A 59 -16.58 -8.02 14.42
CA GLU A 59 -17.33 -6.83 14.81
C GLU A 59 -16.86 -5.59 14.03
N ALA A 60 -15.55 -5.42 13.87
CA ALA A 60 -14.98 -4.35 13.06
C ALA A 60 -15.43 -4.47 11.60
N LYS A 61 -15.44 -5.69 11.06
CA LYS A 61 -15.86 -5.97 9.70
C LYS A 61 -17.33 -5.67 9.46
N GLU A 62 -18.22 -6.10 10.35
CA GLU A 62 -19.64 -5.76 10.28
C GLU A 62 -19.80 -4.24 10.25
N LYS A 63 -19.10 -3.52 11.13
CA LYS A 63 -19.15 -2.06 11.17
C LYS A 63 -18.64 -1.37 9.90
N ILE A 64 -17.54 -1.86 9.34
CA ILE A 64 -16.99 -1.39 8.07
C ILE A 64 -18.00 -1.60 6.94
N GLN A 65 -18.60 -2.79 6.87
CA GLN A 65 -19.56 -3.14 5.83
C GLN A 65 -20.87 -2.35 5.95
N GLU A 66 -21.36 -2.11 7.16
CA GLU A 66 -22.48 -1.19 7.41
C GLU A 66 -22.18 0.21 6.90
N HIS A 67 -21.01 0.76 7.25
CA HIS A 67 -20.64 2.11 6.80
C HIS A 67 -20.53 2.21 5.27
N LEU A 68 -19.99 1.18 4.61
CA LEU A 68 -19.88 1.14 3.15
C LEU A 68 -21.23 1.06 2.42
N LYS A 69 -22.32 0.63 3.07
CA LYS A 69 -23.67 0.67 2.47
C LYS A 69 -24.14 2.10 2.26
N ASP A 70 -23.87 2.96 3.24
CA ASP A 70 -24.29 4.37 3.21
C ASP A 70 -23.25 5.26 2.50
N TYR A 71 -21.96 4.91 2.61
CA TYR A 71 -20.83 5.67 2.10
C TYR A 71 -19.88 4.78 1.28
N PRO A 72 -20.31 4.30 0.09
CA PRO A 72 -19.53 3.37 -0.72
C PRO A 72 -18.18 3.93 -1.18
N ASP A 73 -18.05 5.26 -1.24
CA ASP A 73 -16.81 5.94 -1.64
C ASP A 73 -15.87 6.27 -0.46
N SER A 74 -16.23 5.93 0.79
CA SER A 74 -15.38 6.14 1.97
C SER A 74 -14.01 5.48 1.76
N ILE A 75 -12.96 6.30 1.77
CA ILE A 75 -11.57 5.86 1.58
C ILE A 75 -11.13 5.05 2.80
N PHE A 76 -11.49 5.51 4.00
CA PHE A 76 -11.11 4.83 5.24
C PHE A 76 -11.77 3.45 5.33
N ALA A 77 -13.08 3.36 5.09
CA ALA A 77 -13.80 2.09 5.16
C ALA A 77 -13.36 1.13 4.06
N ARG A 78 -13.12 1.62 2.83
CA ARG A 78 -12.58 0.79 1.74
C ARG A 78 -11.18 0.26 2.04
N TYR A 79 -10.31 1.10 2.61
CA TYR A 79 -8.97 0.69 3.00
C TYR A 79 -9.04 -0.42 4.06
N LEU A 80 -9.79 -0.18 5.13
CA LEU A 80 -9.97 -1.15 6.21
C LEU A 80 -10.58 -2.47 5.70
N HIS A 81 -11.63 -2.39 4.87
CA HIS A 81 -12.25 -3.56 4.25
C HIS A 81 -11.25 -4.38 3.43
N GLY A 82 -10.41 -3.70 2.64
CA GLY A 82 -9.37 -4.35 1.86
C GLY A 82 -8.34 -5.06 2.72
N ILE A 83 -7.85 -4.42 3.79
CA ILE A 83 -6.87 -5.05 4.69
C ILE A 83 -7.49 -6.21 5.48
N VAL A 84 -8.72 -6.09 5.99
CA VAL A 84 -9.42 -7.21 6.66
C VAL A 84 -9.60 -8.39 5.70
N SER A 85 -9.95 -8.13 4.44
CA SER A 85 -10.08 -9.18 3.42
C SER A 85 -8.76 -9.92 3.15
N LEU A 86 -7.63 -9.20 3.18
CA LEU A 86 -6.29 -9.79 3.10
C LEU A 86 -5.97 -10.66 4.31
N VAL A 87 -6.32 -10.20 5.51
CA VAL A 87 -6.11 -10.92 6.78
C VAL A 87 -6.87 -12.24 6.81
N GLU A 88 -8.11 -12.26 6.32
CA GLU A 88 -8.95 -13.47 6.29
C GLU A 88 -8.53 -14.49 5.21
N GLU A 89 -7.41 -14.27 4.52
CA GLU A 89 -6.94 -15.08 3.39
C GLU A 89 -7.99 -15.26 2.27
N LYS A 90 -8.94 -14.32 2.14
CA LYS A 90 -9.91 -14.28 1.04
C LYS A 90 -9.27 -13.66 -0.21
N VAL A 91 -8.07 -14.12 -0.56
CA VAL A 91 -7.10 -13.48 -1.48
C VAL A 91 -7.52 -13.53 -2.97
N GLU A 92 -8.81 -13.47 -3.29
CA GLU A 92 -9.25 -13.43 -4.69
C GLU A 92 -9.54 -12.01 -5.19
N ASP A 93 -9.99 -11.09 -4.32
CA ASP A 93 -10.40 -9.75 -4.77
C ASP A 93 -9.60 -8.59 -4.17
N MET A 94 -8.55 -8.19 -4.88
CA MET A 94 -7.73 -7.01 -4.62
C MET A 94 -8.31 -5.71 -5.21
N SER A 95 -9.51 -5.74 -5.79
CA SER A 95 -10.08 -4.61 -6.55
C SER A 95 -10.23 -3.33 -5.71
N VAL A 96 -10.62 -3.46 -4.45
CA VAL A 96 -10.81 -2.32 -3.54
C VAL A 96 -9.48 -1.61 -3.26
N LEU A 97 -8.43 -2.36 -2.94
CA LEU A 97 -7.10 -1.79 -2.68
C LEU A 97 -6.43 -1.28 -3.95
N ARG A 98 -6.62 -1.98 -5.08
CA ARG A 98 -6.16 -1.52 -6.40
C ARG A 98 -6.78 -0.17 -6.77
N SER A 99 -8.09 -0.02 -6.58
CA SER A 99 -8.78 1.22 -6.90
C SER A 99 -8.35 2.36 -5.98
N LEU A 100 -8.04 2.10 -4.71
CA LEU A 100 -7.44 3.10 -3.82
C LEU A 100 -6.03 3.52 -4.27
N LEU A 101 -5.18 2.56 -4.66
CA LEU A 101 -3.85 2.85 -5.21
C LEU A 101 -3.93 3.76 -6.44
N GLU A 102 -4.87 3.50 -7.36
CA GLU A 102 -5.10 4.36 -8.53
C GLU A 102 -5.58 5.76 -8.15
N VAL A 103 -6.52 5.88 -7.19
CA VAL A 103 -6.98 7.18 -6.69
C VAL A 103 -5.79 8.00 -6.16
N PHE A 104 -5.00 7.45 -5.24
CA PHE A 104 -3.89 8.20 -4.66
C PHE A 104 -2.74 8.47 -5.65
N LYS A 105 -2.54 7.57 -6.62
CA LYS A 105 -1.64 7.81 -7.75
C LYS A 105 -2.09 9.01 -8.59
N ASN A 106 -3.38 9.10 -8.93
CA ASN A 106 -3.93 10.22 -9.71
C ASN A 106 -3.77 11.57 -8.98
N TYR A 107 -3.80 11.55 -7.65
CA TYR A 107 -3.54 12.72 -6.82
C TYR A 107 -2.04 12.94 -6.50
N SER A 108 -1.14 12.15 -7.07
CA SER A 108 0.32 12.21 -6.80
C SER A 108 0.69 12.05 -5.32
N LYS A 109 -0.13 11.34 -4.54
CA LYS A 109 0.08 11.09 -3.11
C LYS A 109 0.99 9.87 -2.92
N TRP A 110 2.21 9.95 -3.44
CA TRP A 110 3.14 8.82 -3.53
C TRP A 110 3.48 8.18 -2.19
N THR A 111 3.53 8.94 -1.10
CA THR A 111 3.73 8.40 0.26
C THR A 111 2.57 7.53 0.72
N VAL A 112 1.34 7.83 0.29
CA VAL A 112 0.16 6.99 0.55
C VAL A 112 0.18 5.75 -0.35
N VAL A 113 0.52 5.91 -1.63
CA VAL A 113 0.67 4.78 -2.58
C VAL A 113 1.71 3.78 -2.06
N GLU A 114 2.88 4.26 -1.62
CA GLU A 114 3.93 3.46 -1.00
C GLU A 114 3.40 2.71 0.23
N HIS A 115 2.73 3.40 1.15
CA HIS A 115 2.19 2.80 2.38
C HIS A 115 1.17 1.69 2.09
N ILE A 116 0.21 1.93 1.22
CA ILE A 116 -0.81 0.92 0.86
C ILE A 116 -0.14 -0.27 0.19
N ALA A 117 0.79 -0.04 -0.75
CA ALA A 117 1.51 -1.12 -1.41
C ALA A 117 2.34 -1.94 -0.41
N ASP A 118 3.00 -1.30 0.56
CA ASP A 118 3.72 -1.98 1.63
C ASP A 118 2.80 -2.85 2.49
N LYS A 119 1.62 -2.34 2.85
CA LYS A 119 0.67 -3.12 3.65
C LYS A 119 0.18 -4.35 2.89
N ILE A 120 -0.06 -4.26 1.59
CA ILE A 120 -0.42 -5.40 0.74
C ILE A 120 0.71 -6.43 0.69
N LEU A 121 1.96 -5.98 0.51
CA LEU A 121 3.11 -6.87 0.34
C LEU A 121 3.45 -7.67 1.61
N LYS A 122 2.89 -7.31 2.78
CA LYS A 122 2.97 -8.14 3.99
C LYS A 122 2.26 -9.49 3.83
N PHE A 123 1.28 -9.59 2.92
CA PHE A 123 0.48 -10.81 2.68
C PHE A 123 0.98 -11.61 1.45
N GLY A 124 2.11 -11.20 0.86
CA GLY A 124 2.74 -11.90 -0.26
C GLY A 124 3.24 -10.95 -1.34
N ASP A 125 4.16 -11.45 -2.17
CA ASP A 125 4.77 -10.67 -3.25
C ASP A 125 3.82 -10.54 -4.45
N GLN A 126 2.78 -9.75 -4.29
CA GLN A 126 1.80 -9.46 -5.34
C GLN A 126 2.40 -8.53 -6.40
N ARG A 127 2.49 -9.00 -7.65
CA ARG A 127 3.08 -8.24 -8.77
C ARG A 127 2.47 -6.84 -8.92
N LEU A 128 1.15 -6.71 -8.76
CA LEU A 128 0.47 -5.43 -8.86
C LEU A 128 0.95 -4.44 -7.78
N ALA A 129 1.01 -4.87 -6.52
CA ALA A 129 1.48 -4.02 -5.42
C ALA A 129 2.96 -3.65 -5.58
N LEU A 130 3.81 -4.59 -6.03
CA LEU A 130 5.19 -4.29 -6.36
C LEU A 130 5.33 -3.19 -7.43
N LYS A 131 4.46 -3.18 -8.46
CA LYS A 131 4.46 -2.14 -9.50
C LYS A 131 4.15 -0.76 -8.92
N TYR A 132 3.10 -0.63 -8.11
CA TYR A 132 2.79 0.65 -7.45
C TYR A 132 3.89 1.08 -6.48
N LYS A 133 4.48 0.13 -5.73
CA LYS A 133 5.60 0.42 -4.82
C LYS A 133 6.79 0.95 -5.60
N ALA A 134 7.18 0.31 -6.70
CA ALA A 134 8.29 0.77 -7.54
C ALA A 134 8.04 2.20 -8.06
N GLU A 135 6.85 2.46 -8.61
CA GLU A 135 6.49 3.79 -9.10
C GLU A 135 6.51 4.85 -7.97
N ALA A 136 5.96 4.54 -6.80
CA ALA A 136 5.97 5.45 -5.65
C ALA A 136 7.40 5.76 -5.18
N LEU A 137 8.25 4.73 -5.05
CA LEU A 137 9.63 4.91 -4.62
C LEU A 137 10.44 5.76 -5.61
N GLU A 138 10.20 5.61 -6.91
CA GLU A 138 10.80 6.46 -7.95
C GLU A 138 10.38 7.91 -7.79
N LYS A 139 9.09 8.16 -7.63
CA LYS A 139 8.54 9.51 -7.46
C LYS A 139 8.98 10.18 -6.15
N LEU A 140 9.31 9.36 -5.14
CA LEU A 140 9.85 9.80 -3.86
C LEU A 140 11.39 9.85 -3.84
N ASN A 141 12.07 9.52 -4.95
CA ASN A 141 13.53 9.45 -5.06
C ASN A 141 14.20 8.50 -4.05
N LYS A 142 13.50 7.43 -3.64
CA LYS A 142 13.97 6.41 -2.69
C LYS A 142 14.72 5.28 -3.39
N ASN A 143 15.80 5.62 -4.10
CA ASN A 143 16.53 4.67 -4.98
C ASN A 143 17.07 3.43 -4.25
N LYS A 144 17.49 3.57 -2.99
CA LYS A 144 17.98 2.43 -2.18
C LYS A 144 16.88 1.40 -1.93
N GLU A 145 15.67 1.86 -1.64
CA GLU A 145 14.51 1.01 -1.38
C GLU A 145 13.89 0.48 -2.68
N LEU A 146 14.01 1.23 -3.79
CA LEU A 146 13.52 0.84 -5.10
C LEU A 146 14.23 -0.41 -5.64
N LYS A 147 15.55 -0.50 -5.46
CA LYS A 147 16.38 -1.59 -5.98
C LYS A 147 15.86 -3.00 -5.65
N PRO A 148 15.60 -3.37 -4.37
CA PRO A 148 15.06 -4.70 -4.06
C PRO A 148 13.65 -4.93 -4.60
N VAL A 149 12.84 -3.87 -4.79
CA VAL A 149 11.50 -3.99 -5.42
C VAL A 149 11.63 -4.29 -6.91
N LEU A 150 12.53 -3.59 -7.61
CA LEU A 150 12.85 -3.84 -9.02
C LEU A 150 13.39 -5.26 -9.23
N GLU A 151 14.23 -5.76 -8.32
CA GLU A 151 14.71 -7.13 -8.37
C GLU A 151 13.55 -8.14 -8.32
N LYS A 152 12.63 -7.98 -7.36
CA LYS A 152 11.44 -8.84 -7.24
C LYS A 152 10.59 -8.79 -8.51
N LEU A 153 10.33 -7.59 -9.03
CA LEU A 153 9.57 -7.41 -10.27
C LEU A 153 10.26 -8.06 -11.48
N ALA A 154 11.57 -7.86 -11.66
CA ALA A 154 12.32 -8.43 -12.78
C ALA A 154 12.32 -9.97 -12.75
N ARG A 155 12.33 -10.56 -11.55
CA ARG A 155 12.21 -12.02 -11.36
C ARG A 155 10.81 -12.55 -11.69
N GLN A 156 9.77 -11.82 -11.30
CA GLN A 156 8.37 -12.21 -11.50
C GLN A 156 7.85 -11.94 -12.92
N ASP A 157 8.27 -10.82 -13.52
CA ASP A 157 7.79 -10.35 -14.82
C ASP A 157 8.93 -10.37 -15.84
N ARG A 158 9.42 -11.58 -16.15
CA ARG A 158 10.55 -11.80 -17.09
C ARG A 158 10.29 -11.26 -18.51
N LYS A 159 9.03 -10.92 -18.83
CA LYS A 159 8.60 -10.36 -20.11
C LYS A 159 8.53 -8.84 -20.11
N ASN A 160 8.81 -8.18 -18.97
CA ASN A 160 8.88 -6.74 -18.90
C ASN A 160 10.35 -6.27 -19.04
N PRO A 161 10.79 -5.91 -20.25
CA PRO A 161 12.18 -5.54 -20.49
C PRO A 161 12.57 -4.21 -19.82
N GLU A 162 11.62 -3.29 -19.60
CA GLU A 162 11.89 -2.00 -18.96
C GLU A 162 12.28 -2.19 -17.49
N VAL A 163 11.54 -3.04 -16.76
CA VAL A 163 11.86 -3.37 -15.37
C VAL A 163 13.22 -4.07 -15.28
N ALA A 164 13.51 -5.00 -16.20
CA ALA A 164 14.79 -5.69 -16.26
C ALA A 164 15.95 -4.71 -16.53
N LYS A 165 15.83 -3.83 -17.54
CA LYS A 165 16.82 -2.77 -17.84
C LYS A 165 17.01 -1.87 -16.64
N LYS A 166 15.93 -1.38 -16.02
CA LYS A 166 15.98 -0.47 -14.87
C LYS A 166 16.65 -1.10 -13.65
N TYR A 167 16.30 -2.34 -13.32
CA TYR A 167 16.96 -3.08 -12.26
C TYR A 167 18.46 -3.21 -12.55
N ALA A 168 18.81 -3.65 -13.76
CA ALA A 168 20.20 -3.88 -14.14
C ALA A 168 21.06 -2.61 -14.05
N LEU A 169 20.55 -1.49 -14.58
CA LEU A 169 21.23 -0.20 -14.48
C LEU A 169 21.42 0.24 -13.03
N SER A 170 20.46 -0.07 -12.14
CA SER A 170 20.57 0.27 -10.72
C SER A 170 21.68 -0.49 -9.99
N ILE A 171 22.09 -1.66 -10.49
CA ILE A 171 23.12 -2.52 -9.88
C ILE A 171 24.43 -2.58 -10.68
N LEU A 172 24.54 -1.86 -11.79
CA LEU A 172 25.66 -2.00 -12.74
C LEU A 172 27.03 -1.82 -12.09
N HIS A 173 27.16 -0.86 -11.18
CA HIS A 173 28.42 -0.58 -10.47
C HIS A 173 28.61 -1.39 -9.19
N GLU A 174 27.61 -2.18 -8.78
CA GLU A 174 27.66 -3.02 -7.57
C GLU A 174 27.86 -4.51 -7.91
N ASP A 175 27.21 -4.98 -8.98
CA ASP A 175 27.28 -6.34 -9.48
C ASP A 175 27.12 -6.33 -11.01
N GLU A 176 28.22 -6.04 -11.70
CA GLU A 176 28.27 -5.93 -13.16
C GLU A 176 27.82 -7.22 -13.85
N ASN A 177 28.25 -8.38 -13.33
CA ASN A 177 27.89 -9.68 -13.91
C ASN A 177 26.38 -9.90 -13.91
N LYS A 178 25.73 -9.65 -12.77
CA LYS A 178 24.27 -9.77 -12.66
C LYS A 178 23.55 -8.71 -13.49
N ALA A 179 24.07 -7.48 -13.52
CA ALA A 179 23.52 -6.42 -14.37
C ALA A 179 23.51 -6.84 -15.85
N MET A 180 24.62 -7.38 -16.34
CA MET A 180 24.74 -7.82 -17.73
C MET A 180 23.76 -8.94 -18.10
N VAL A 181 23.40 -9.83 -17.17
CA VAL A 181 22.36 -10.84 -17.40
C VAL A 181 21.01 -10.20 -17.70
N TYR A 182 20.58 -9.25 -16.86
CA TYR A 182 19.28 -8.57 -17.04
C TYR A 182 19.30 -7.58 -18.21
N LEU A 183 20.42 -6.92 -18.51
CA LEU A 183 20.56 -6.07 -19.69
C LEU A 183 20.45 -6.88 -20.98
N LYS A 184 21.10 -8.04 -21.07
CA LYS A 184 20.97 -8.94 -22.22
C LYS A 184 19.53 -9.41 -22.40
N GLN A 185 18.87 -9.81 -21.31
CA GLN A 185 17.46 -10.21 -21.34
C GLN A 185 16.56 -9.08 -21.86
N ALA A 186 16.76 -7.85 -21.40
CA ALA A 186 15.99 -6.69 -21.86
C ALA A 186 16.26 -6.40 -23.36
N ALA A 187 17.53 -6.38 -23.76
CA ALA A 187 17.94 -6.12 -25.13
C ALA A 187 17.38 -7.16 -26.12
N GLU A 188 17.45 -8.45 -25.79
CA GLU A 188 16.86 -9.52 -26.61
C GLU A 188 15.35 -9.30 -26.83
N TYR A 189 14.64 -8.86 -25.81
CA TYR A 189 13.21 -8.55 -25.92
C TYR A 189 12.97 -7.34 -26.82
N PHE A 190 13.69 -6.22 -26.60
CA PHE A 190 13.54 -5.00 -27.40
C PHE A 190 13.85 -5.24 -28.88
N VAL A 191 14.91 -6.02 -29.19
CA VAL A 191 15.25 -6.43 -30.56
C VAL A 191 14.11 -7.25 -31.19
N ARG A 192 13.55 -8.24 -30.47
CA ARG A 192 12.41 -9.04 -30.96
C ARG A 192 11.16 -8.19 -31.18
N ALA A 193 10.94 -7.19 -30.33
CA ALA A 193 9.85 -6.23 -30.43
C ALA A 193 10.08 -5.14 -31.51
N LYS A 194 11.28 -5.10 -32.13
CA LYS A 194 11.73 -4.05 -33.05
C LYS A 194 11.72 -2.65 -32.45
N ASP A 195 11.84 -2.55 -31.13
CA ASP A 195 11.94 -1.28 -30.40
C ASP A 195 13.40 -0.94 -30.13
N TYR A 196 14.10 -0.52 -31.19
CA TYR A 196 15.53 -0.22 -31.11
C TYR A 196 15.84 1.05 -30.30
N SER A 197 14.84 1.92 -30.08
CA SER A 197 14.99 3.16 -29.28
C SER A 197 15.36 2.88 -27.83
N GLN A 198 15.07 1.68 -27.34
CA GLN A 198 15.34 1.25 -25.97
C GLN A 198 16.73 0.61 -25.79
N LEU A 199 17.54 0.51 -26.85
CA LEU A 199 18.89 -0.06 -26.79
C LEU A 199 19.99 0.95 -26.48
N ASP A 200 19.71 2.25 -26.67
CA ASP A 200 20.57 3.35 -26.25
C ASP A 200 20.54 3.52 -24.71
#